data_AF-A0A1M6F4V9-F1
#
_entry.id   AF-A0A1M6F4V9-F1
#
_cell.length_a   1.000
_cell.length_b   1.000
_cell.length_c   1.000
_cell.angle_alpha   90.00
_cell.angle_beta   90.00
_cell.angle_gamma   90.00
#
_symmetry.space_group_name_H-M   'P 1'
#
loop_
_entity.id
_entity.type
_entity.pdbx_description
1 polymer ?
#
loop_
_entity_poly.entity_id
_entity_poly.type
_entity_poly.pdbx_seq_one_letter_code
_entity_poly.pdbx_strand_id
1 'polypeptide(L)'
;MSIDDFCYSDNMKILRFIDEMIVEPADFRCKVLDLFSDIFNYDKTTFWLIDDSKDIHSPLVKNLDDEAIDKYMEGYYRDDFFHPENMNKNLVLKKTFYF
;
A
#
# COMPACT_ATOMS: atom_id res chain seq x y z
N MET A 1 -14.88 19.37 17.77
CA MET A 1 -13.67 18.54 17.61
C MET A 1 -12.67 19.41 16.88
N SER A 2 -11.54 19.74 17.51
CA SER A 2 -10.55 20.66 16.93
C SER A 2 -9.65 19.93 15.93
N ILE A 3 -8.98 20.68 15.05
CA ILE A 3 -7.99 20.13 14.09
C ILE A 3 -6.84 19.42 14.84
N ASP A 4 -6.49 19.93 16.02
CA ASP A 4 -5.43 19.39 16.86
C ASP A 4 -5.81 18.02 17.46
N ASP A 5 -7.08 17.83 17.83
CA ASP A 5 -7.60 16.55 18.31
C ASP A 5 -7.56 15.46 17.22
N PHE A 6 -7.81 15.85 15.96
CA PHE A 6 -7.77 14.95 14.81
C PHE A 6 -6.33 14.51 14.49
N CYS A 7 -5.39 15.46 14.43
CA CYS A 7 -3.96 15.19 14.20
C CYS A 7 -3.35 14.32 15.31
N TYR A 8 -3.73 14.54 16.57
CA TYR A 8 -3.31 13.70 17.67
C TYR A 8 -3.78 12.25 17.52
N SER A 9 -5.02 12.05 17.06
CA SER A 9 -5.60 10.71 16.87
C SER A 9 -4.90 9.90 15.78
N ASP A 10 -4.46 10.52 14.68
CA ASP A 10 -3.76 9.82 13.60
C ASP A 10 -2.29 9.55 13.95
N ASN A 11 -1.63 10.45 14.67
CA ASN A 11 -0.29 10.20 15.20
C ASN A 11 -0.28 8.99 16.16
N MET A 12 -1.32 8.83 17.00
CA MET A 12 -1.45 7.67 17.88
C MET A 12 -1.62 6.36 17.09
N LYS A 13 -2.38 6.37 16.00
CA LYS A 13 -2.50 5.19 15.11
C LYS A 13 -1.16 4.80 14.51
N ILE A 14 -0.38 5.79 14.05
CA ILE A 14 0.96 5.55 13.49
C ILE A 14 1.89 4.95 14.54
N LEU A 15 1.94 5.51 15.76
CA LEU A 15 2.76 4.99 16.84
C LEU A 15 2.37 3.55 17.20
N ARG A 16 1.07 3.26 17.28
CA ARG A 16 0.56 1.91 17.52
C ARG A 16 0.96 0.94 16.40
N PHE A 17 0.87 1.37 15.15
CA PHE A 17 1.31 0.55 14.01
C PHE A 17 2.79 0.21 14.11
N ILE A 18 3.64 1.20 14.41
CA ILE A 18 5.08 0.98 14.54
C ILE A 18 5.37 0.01 15.68
N ASP A 19 4.76 0.20 16.85
CA ASP A 19 4.94 -0.66 18.04
C ASP A 19 4.59 -2.13 17.75
N GLU A 20 3.44 -2.36 17.09
CA GLU A 20 2.98 -3.70 16.67
C GLU A 20 3.87 -4.37 15.61
N MET A 21 4.71 -3.58 14.92
CA MET A 21 5.63 -4.06 13.88
C MET A 21 7.05 -4.34 14.41
N ILE A 22 7.37 -4.00 15.68
CA ILE A 22 8.72 -4.18 16.25
C ILE A 22 9.12 -5.66 16.35
N VAL A 23 8.16 -6.57 16.50
CA VAL A 23 8.42 -8.01 16.56
C VAL A 23 8.37 -8.59 15.16
N GLU A 24 9.47 -9.20 14.70
CA GLU A 24 9.55 -9.83 13.38
C GLU A 24 8.52 -10.98 13.29
N PRO A 25 7.42 -10.82 12.54
CA PRO A 25 6.40 -11.86 12.45
C PRO A 25 6.89 -12.96 11.51
N ALA A 26 6.53 -14.22 11.79
CA ALA A 26 6.75 -15.32 10.85
C ALA A 26 6.18 -15.00 9.45
N ASP A 27 5.06 -14.26 9.38
CA ASP A 27 4.41 -13.79 8.16
C ASP A 27 4.23 -12.26 8.17
N PHE A 28 5.33 -11.51 8.04
CA PHE A 28 5.37 -10.05 8.02
C PHE A 28 4.27 -9.40 7.15
N ARG A 29 4.08 -9.90 5.92
CA ARG A 29 3.14 -9.31 4.95
C ARG A 29 1.69 -9.43 5.41
N CYS A 30 1.31 -10.57 6.00
CA CYS A 30 -0.02 -10.77 6.55
C CYS A 30 -0.26 -9.81 7.73
N LYS A 31 0.72 -9.69 8.64
CA LYS A 31 0.63 -8.76 9.78
C LYS A 31 0.46 -7.31 9.31
N VAL A 32 1.14 -6.87 8.26
CA VAL A 32 0.96 -5.50 7.71
C VAL A 32 -0.48 -5.29 7.23
N LEU A 33 -1.03 -6.21 6.44
CA LEU A 33 -2.41 -6.10 5.94
C LEU A 33 -3.43 -6.14 7.07
N ASP A 34 -3.18 -6.96 8.10
CA ASP A 34 -4.02 -7.02 9.28
C ASP A 34 -4.03 -5.71 10.05
N LEU A 35 -2.86 -5.15 10.35
CA LEU A 35 -2.76 -3.86 11.03
C LEU A 35 -3.34 -2.70 10.21
N PHE A 36 -3.25 -2.75 8.88
CA PHE A 36 -3.90 -1.76 8.01
C PHE A 36 -5.41 -1.74 8.17
N SER A 37 -6.03 -2.92 8.24
CA SER A 37 -7.46 -3.06 8.55
C SER A 37 -7.75 -2.62 10.00
N ASP A 38 -7.03 -3.16 10.99
CA ASP A 38 -7.34 -2.97 12.41
C ASP A 38 -7.10 -1.56 12.96
N ILE A 39 -6.10 -0.86 12.43
CA ILE A 39 -5.67 0.47 12.93
C ILE A 39 -6.22 1.60 12.06
N PHE A 40 -6.25 1.40 10.74
CA PHE A 40 -6.59 2.45 9.78
C PHE A 40 -7.93 2.21 9.06
N ASN A 41 -8.61 1.08 9.30
CA ASN A 41 -9.84 0.67 8.61
C ASN A 41 -9.65 0.52 7.10
N TYR A 42 -8.45 0.13 6.66
CA TYR A 42 -8.17 -0.19 5.26
C TYR A 42 -8.43 -1.67 5.00
N ASP A 43 -9.69 -1.99 4.74
CA ASP A 43 -10.13 -3.37 4.67
C ASP A 43 -9.86 -4.05 3.32
N LYS A 44 -9.57 -3.27 2.27
CA LYS A 44 -9.25 -3.76 0.92
C LYS A 44 -7.85 -3.35 0.55
N THR A 45 -6.89 -4.24 0.76
CA THR A 45 -5.47 -3.92 0.64
C THR A 45 -4.70 -5.03 -0.05
N THR A 46 -3.60 -4.64 -0.70
CA THR A 46 -2.71 -5.53 -1.44
C THR A 46 -1.27 -5.31 -0.96
N PHE A 47 -0.49 -6.39 -0.93
CA PHE A 47 0.95 -6.34 -0.69
C PHE A 47 1.67 -7.03 -1.84
N TRP A 48 2.23 -6.23 -2.75
CA TRP A 48 2.99 -6.71 -3.90
C TRP A 48 4.47 -6.85 -3.54
N LEU A 49 5.07 -8.01 -3.86
CA LEU A 49 6.52 -8.11 -3.98
C LEU A 49 6.87 -7.98 -5.44
N ILE A 50 7.80 -7.09 -5.76
CA ILE A 50 8.14 -6.75 -7.14
C ILE A 50 9.65 -6.93 -7.29
N ASP A 51 10.06 -7.62 -8.34
CA ASP A 51 11.47 -7.83 -8.65
C ASP A 51 12.05 -6.71 -9.53
N ASP A 52 13.33 -6.85 -9.89
CA ASP A 52 14.03 -5.87 -10.74
C ASP A 52 13.47 -5.81 -12.17
N SER A 53 12.80 -6.87 -12.62
CA SER A 53 12.10 -6.94 -13.91
C SER A 53 10.72 -6.26 -13.85
N LYS A 54 10.30 -5.84 -12.65
CA LYS A 54 8.99 -5.25 -12.32
C LYS A 54 7.84 -6.24 -12.37
N ASP A 55 8.15 -7.54 -12.25
CA ASP A 55 7.15 -8.59 -12.18
C ASP A 55 6.64 -8.74 -10.74
N ILE A 56 5.33 -8.91 -10.57
CA ILE A 56 4.70 -9.14 -9.27
C ILE A 56 4.85 -10.62 -8.90
N HIS A 57 5.43 -10.86 -7.72
CA HIS A 57 5.64 -12.19 -7.15
C HIS A 57 4.83 -12.38 -5.87
N SER A 58 4.27 -13.58 -5.71
CA SER A 58 3.53 -13.98 -4.50
C SER A 58 2.52 -12.92 -4.03
N PRO A 59 1.55 -12.51 -4.87
CA PRO A 59 0.56 -11.50 -4.52
C PRO A 59 -0.15 -11.87 -3.21
N LEU A 60 -0.27 -10.91 -2.30
CA LEU A 60 -1.03 -11.08 -1.06
C LEU A 60 -2.10 -10.00 -0.97
N VAL A 61 -3.32 -10.41 -0.66
CA VAL A 61 -4.49 -9.51 -0.65
C VAL A 61 -5.33 -9.74 0.59
N LYS A 62 -6.01 -8.68 1.04
CA LYS A 62 -6.98 -8.74 2.13
C LYS A 62 -8.33 -8.19 1.65
N ASN A 63 -9.37 -9.01 1.81
CA ASN A 63 -10.77 -8.76 1.44
C ASN A 63 -10.98 -8.16 0.03
N LEU A 64 -10.17 -8.58 -0.93
CA LEU A 64 -10.37 -8.29 -2.34
C LEU A 64 -10.96 -9.52 -3.04
N ASP A 65 -11.69 -9.26 -4.12
CA ASP A 65 -12.28 -10.30 -4.94
C ASP A 65 -11.20 -10.98 -5.78
N ASP A 66 -11.14 -12.30 -5.75
CA ASP A 66 -10.13 -13.08 -6.47
C ASP A 66 -10.17 -12.79 -7.98
N GLU A 67 -11.36 -12.63 -8.56
CA GLU A 67 -11.52 -12.28 -9.99
C GLU A 67 -10.90 -10.92 -10.32
N ALA A 68 -10.99 -9.95 -9.40
CA ALA A 68 -10.39 -8.64 -9.60
C ALA A 68 -8.85 -8.71 -9.58
N ILE A 69 -8.29 -9.58 -8.73
CA ILE A 69 -6.84 -9.81 -8.67
C ILE A 69 -6.36 -10.56 -9.91
N ASP A 70 -7.09 -11.58 -10.35
CA ASP A 70 -6.76 -12.32 -11.56
C ASP A 70 -6.70 -11.40 -12.78
N LYS A 71 -7.72 -10.55 -12.97
CA LYS A 71 -7.71 -9.54 -14.05
C LYS A 71 -6.58 -8.53 -13.92
N TYR A 72 -6.24 -8.15 -12.68
CA TYR A 72 -5.09 -7.29 -12.43
C TYR A 72 -3.80 -7.95 -12.93
N MET A 73 -3.57 -9.21 -12.57
CA MET A 73 -2.41 -10.01 -12.96
C MET A 73 -2.39 -10.35 -14.47
N GLU A 74 -3.54 -10.43 -15.13
CA GLU A 74 -3.67 -10.63 -16.59
C GLU A 74 -3.28 -9.40 -17.42
N GLY A 75 -3.02 -8.26 -16.79
CA GLY A 75 -2.42 -7.10 -17.45
C GLY A 75 -3.09 -5.77 -17.17
N TYR A 76 -4.13 -5.70 -16.33
CA TYR A 76 -4.76 -4.41 -16.01
C TYR A 76 -3.82 -3.50 -15.21
N TYR A 77 -2.78 -4.05 -14.56
CA TYR A 77 -1.71 -3.28 -13.94
C TYR A 77 -1.00 -2.32 -14.92
N ARG A 78 -1.08 -2.57 -16.24
CA ARG A 78 -0.47 -1.71 -17.27
C ARG A 78 -1.09 -0.32 -17.32
N ASP A 79 -2.35 -0.20 -16.93
CA ASP A 79 -3.06 1.09 -16.88
C ASP A 79 -3.03 1.71 -15.47
N ASP A 80 -2.50 0.99 -14.47
CA ASP A 80 -2.37 1.48 -13.10
C ASP A 80 -1.21 2.47 -12.99
N PHE A 81 -1.56 3.71 -12.66
CA PHE A 81 -0.61 4.81 -12.44
C PHE A 81 0.39 4.51 -11.32
N PHE A 82 -0.05 3.79 -10.29
CA PHE A 82 0.73 3.45 -9.11
C PHE A 82 1.52 2.14 -9.28
N HIS A 83 1.37 1.44 -10.40
CA HIS A 83 2.21 0.29 -10.68
C HIS A 83 3.67 0.74 -10.89
N PRO A 84 4.69 0.06 -10.31
CA PRO A 84 6.09 0.48 -10.45
C PRO A 84 6.61 0.53 -11.89
N GLU A 85 6.00 -0.22 -12.81
CA GLU A 85 6.31 -0.09 -14.24
C GLU A 85 5.93 1.28 -14.82
N ASN A 86 4.91 1.92 -14.25
CA ASN A 86 4.32 3.15 -14.74
C ASN A 86 4.73 4.38 -13.94
N MET A 87 5.14 4.23 -12.67
CA MET A 87 5.57 5.35 -11.82
C MET A 87 6.62 6.25 -12.49
N ASN A 88 7.66 5.69 -13.14
CA ASN A 88 8.66 6.50 -13.84
C ASN A 88 8.15 7.18 -15.11
N LYS A 89 7.15 6.61 -15.79
CA LYS A 89 6.51 7.22 -16.97
C LYS A 89 5.66 8.43 -16.56
N ASN A 90 5.14 8.38 -15.33
CA ASN A 90 4.11 9.27 -14.81
C ASN A 90 4.66 10.41 -13.91
N LEU A 91 5.84 10.25 -13.32
CA LEU A 91 6.53 11.29 -12.54
C LEU A 91 7.14 12.40 -13.42
N VAL A 92 7.00 12.33 -14.76
CA VAL A 92 7.35 13.41 -15.70
C VAL A 92 6.29 14.53 -15.72
N LEU A 93 5.48 14.69 -14.68
CA LEU A 93 4.94 16.01 -14.32
C LEU A 93 6.05 16.79 -13.61
N LYS A 94 7.07 17.19 -14.38
CA LYS A 94 8.10 18.15 -13.95
C LYS A 94 7.38 19.37 -13.39
N LYS A 95 7.47 19.57 -12.08
CA LYS A 95 7.15 20.85 -11.46
C LYS A 95 8.22 21.84 -11.91
N THR A 96 7.98 22.50 -13.04
CA THR A 96 8.84 23.59 -13.54
C THR A 96 8.69 24.75 -12.56
N PHE A 97 9.61 24.86 -11.61
CA PHE A 97 9.74 26.06 -10.81
C PHE A 97 10.43 27.12 -11.67
N TYR A 98 9.70 28.17 -12.02
CA TYR A 98 10.29 29.41 -12.47
C TYR A 98 10.77 30.16 -11.22
N PHE A 99 12.08 30.40 -11.12
CA PHE A 99 12.68 31.34 -10.18
C PHE A 99 12.76 32.72 -10.83
#